data_AF-A0A515KLB2-F1
#
_entry.id   AF-A0A515KLB2-F1
#
_cell.length_a   1.000
_cell.length_b   1.000
_cell.length_c   1.000
_cell.angle_alpha   90.00
_cell.angle_beta   90.00
_cell.angle_gamma   90.00
#
_symmetry.space_group_name_H-M   'P 1'
#
loop_
_entity.id
_entity.type
_entity.pdbx_description
1 polymer ?
#
loop_
_entity_poly.entity_id
_entity_poly.type
_entity_poly.pdbx_seq_one_letter_code
_entity_poly.pdbx_strand_id
1 'polypeptide(L)'
;MFWKKEKPTAVLPPVAVESQKPPPTPEASIAQAILSYQRSFYNSLQTTERTGFREAQRLVARATQIVRESRLGPALVPTLLEHIQHWPSWSKRDDFGKYVKFPANNVSGEVERLPEVGGSVSKIYFTYNGNAYGLIFTDEGSRPYSSGDTYFAYGKVELTYQGYSVFGLDISQDLSNEHSVWRWQNVLAFVPGTWMKELIEMAAYIEAAQQQYFTDFTEKDALERARRIKL
;
A
#
# COMPACT_ATOMS: atom_id res chain seq x y z
N MET A 1 84.07 -55.01 19.58
CA MET A 1 83.33 -54.31 18.50
C MET A 1 82.45 -53.24 19.13
N PHE A 2 81.99 -52.26 18.34
CA PHE A 2 81.21 -51.06 18.68
C PHE A 2 82.01 -49.76 18.80
N TRP A 3 82.23 -49.16 17.62
CA TRP A 3 82.49 -47.74 17.41
C TRP A 3 81.37 -46.87 17.99
N LYS A 4 81.72 -45.81 18.73
CA LYS A 4 80.84 -44.64 18.92
C LYS A 4 81.49 -43.44 18.22
N LYS A 5 80.83 -43.01 17.15
CA LYS A 5 81.15 -41.83 16.35
C LYS A 5 80.89 -40.54 17.13
N GLU A 6 81.74 -39.56 16.88
CA GLU A 6 81.69 -38.17 17.35
C GLU A 6 80.36 -37.49 17.01
N LYS A 7 79.88 -36.63 17.92
CA LYS A 7 78.80 -35.69 17.63
C LYS A 7 79.39 -34.35 17.20
N PRO A 8 79.04 -33.84 16.01
CA PRO A 8 79.42 -32.49 15.59
C PRO A 8 78.51 -31.41 16.18
N THR A 9 79.11 -30.23 16.31
CA THR A 9 78.61 -28.92 16.75
C THR A 9 77.26 -28.53 16.16
N ALA A 10 76.30 -28.17 17.02
CA ALA A 10 75.06 -27.52 16.60
C ALA A 10 75.28 -26.00 16.50
N VAL A 11 75.33 -25.50 15.27
CA VAL A 11 75.26 -24.07 14.93
C VAL A 11 73.80 -23.63 15.10
N LEU A 12 73.56 -22.63 15.95
CA LEU A 12 72.26 -21.96 16.04
C LEU A 12 72.05 -21.09 14.78
N PRO A 13 70.85 -21.09 14.17
CA PRO A 13 70.54 -20.20 13.05
C PRO A 13 70.42 -18.73 13.53
N PRO A 14 70.68 -17.74 12.64
CA PRO A 14 70.60 -16.33 12.98
C PRO A 14 69.15 -15.92 13.24
N VAL A 15 68.94 -15.16 14.32
CA VAL A 15 67.66 -14.51 14.64
C VAL A 15 67.28 -13.59 13.47
N ALA A 16 66.14 -13.86 12.84
CA ALA A 16 65.53 -12.95 11.89
C ALA A 16 65.19 -11.65 12.62
N VAL A 17 65.84 -10.57 12.22
CA VAL A 17 65.49 -9.21 12.66
C VAL A 17 64.10 -8.92 12.08
N GLU A 18 63.10 -8.96 12.95
CA GLU A 18 61.77 -8.48 12.65
C GLU A 18 61.89 -6.97 12.38
N SER A 19 61.73 -6.59 11.10
CA SER A 19 61.74 -5.20 10.67
C SER A 19 60.62 -4.44 11.38
N GLN A 20 60.96 -3.82 12.51
CA GLN A 20 60.10 -2.87 13.20
C GLN A 20 59.78 -1.75 12.21
N LYS A 21 58.53 -1.73 11.72
CA LYS A 21 57.98 -0.53 11.06
C LYS A 21 58.18 0.64 12.02
N PRO A 22 58.69 1.79 11.54
CA PRO A 22 58.89 2.95 12.39
C PRO A 22 57.55 3.31 13.07
N PRO A 23 57.59 3.74 14.34
CA PRO A 23 56.38 4.13 15.06
C PRO A 23 55.64 5.20 14.25
N PRO A 24 54.31 5.11 14.12
CA PRO A 24 53.56 6.10 13.35
C PRO A 24 53.85 7.49 13.93
N THR A 25 54.22 8.43 13.06
CA THR A 25 54.42 9.81 13.48
C THR A 25 53.14 10.32 14.17
N PRO A 26 53.23 11.29 15.09
CA PRO A 26 52.06 11.87 15.75
C PRO A 26 50.97 12.30 14.74
N GLU A 27 51.37 12.79 13.56
CA GLU A 27 50.43 13.13 12.50
C GLU A 27 49.71 11.90 11.89
N ALA A 28 50.39 10.76 11.74
CA ALA A 28 49.78 9.52 11.26
C ALA A 28 48.78 8.93 12.27
N SER A 29 49.04 9.10 13.57
CA SER A 29 48.13 8.75 14.66
C SER A 29 46.87 9.63 14.64
N ILE A 30 47.04 10.94 14.46
CA ILE A 30 45.92 11.90 14.35
C ILE A 30 45.07 11.61 13.10
N ALA A 31 45.70 11.33 11.95
CA ALA A 31 44.99 10.99 10.72
C ALA A 31 44.16 9.70 10.87
N GLN A 32 44.68 8.67 11.54
CA GLN A 32 43.92 7.46 11.84
C GLN A 32 42.78 7.70 12.84
N ALA A 33 42.98 8.57 13.83
CA ALA A 33 41.93 8.97 14.76
C ALA A 33 40.79 9.73 14.05
N ILE A 34 41.11 10.63 13.12
CA ILE A 34 40.11 11.36 12.33
C ILE A 34 39.38 10.41 11.36
N LEU A 35 40.08 9.49 10.69
CA LEU A 35 39.46 8.52 9.79
C LEU A 35 38.57 7.52 10.54
N SER A 36 38.98 7.07 11.72
CA SER A 36 38.18 6.18 12.56
C SER A 36 36.94 6.90 13.11
N TYR A 37 37.09 8.16 13.53
CA TYR A 37 35.96 9.01 13.91
C TYR A 37 35.00 9.23 12.73
N GLN A 38 35.50 9.63 11.55
CA GLN A 38 34.69 9.80 10.35
C GLN A 38 33.93 8.52 10.00
N ARG A 39 34.59 7.35 10.01
CA ARG A 39 33.94 6.06 9.74
C ARG A 39 32.87 5.74 10.80
N SER A 40 33.15 5.97 12.07
CA SER A 40 32.18 5.76 13.15
C SER A 40 30.97 6.70 13.05
N PHE A 41 31.20 7.95 12.66
CA PHE A 41 30.17 8.96 12.47
C PHE A 41 29.31 8.63 11.24
N TYR A 42 29.92 8.31 10.10
CA TYR A 42 29.21 7.82 8.92
C TYR A 42 28.39 6.56 9.20
N ASN A 43 28.95 5.60 9.95
CA ASN A 43 28.22 4.41 10.37
C ASN A 43 27.05 4.76 11.30
N SER A 44 27.21 5.74 12.20
CA SER A 44 26.12 6.19 13.08
C SER A 44 24.98 6.86 12.29
N LEU A 45 25.30 7.64 11.25
CA LEU A 45 24.33 8.23 10.34
C LEU A 45 23.58 7.13 9.56
N GLN A 46 24.30 6.19 8.95
CA GLN A 46 23.68 5.08 8.21
C GLN A 46 22.86 4.14 9.11
N THR A 47 23.29 3.92 10.35
CA THR A 47 22.58 3.01 11.28
C THR A 47 21.28 3.65 11.79
N THR A 48 21.28 4.96 12.02
CA THR A 48 20.09 5.72 12.40
C THR A 48 19.07 5.76 11.26
N GLU A 49 19.52 6.01 10.03
CA GLU A 49 18.66 5.95 8.83
C GLU A 49 18.08 4.53 8.61
N ARG A 50 18.89 3.49 8.82
CA ARG A 50 18.47 2.09 8.62
C ARG A 50 17.54 1.56 9.71
N THR A 51 17.64 2.06 10.95
CA THR A 51 16.76 1.63 12.05
C THR A 51 15.36 2.21 11.88
N GLY A 52 15.24 3.52 11.64
CA GLY A 52 13.95 4.15 11.34
C GLY A 52 13.27 3.57 10.10
N PHE A 53 14.03 3.28 9.05
CA PHE A 53 13.49 2.63 7.84
C PHE A 53 12.94 1.22 8.11
N ARG A 54 13.66 0.39 8.88
CA ARG A 54 13.19 -0.98 9.23
C ARG A 54 11.95 -0.95 10.11
N GLU A 55 11.86 -0.01 11.04
CA GLU A 55 10.68 0.17 11.89
C GLU A 55 9.47 0.61 11.05
N ALA A 56 9.65 1.57 10.14
CA ALA A 56 8.61 1.99 9.20
C ALA A 56 8.15 0.83 8.30
N GLN A 57 9.07 0.03 7.75
CA GLN A 57 8.73 -1.15 6.97
C GLN A 57 7.92 -2.18 7.77
N ARG A 58 8.28 -2.42 9.04
CA ARG A 58 7.51 -3.32 9.92
C ARG A 58 6.12 -2.80 10.19
N LEU A 59 5.97 -1.48 10.39
CA LEU A 59 4.68 -0.85 10.60
C LEU A 59 3.78 -1.00 9.37
N VAL A 60 4.29 -0.67 8.18
CA VAL A 60 3.56 -0.81 6.91
C VAL A 60 3.22 -2.27 6.62
N ALA A 61 4.15 -3.21 6.84
CA ALA A 61 3.89 -4.63 6.67
C ALA A 61 2.77 -5.13 7.60
N ARG A 62 2.78 -4.71 8.87
CA ARG A 62 1.73 -5.06 9.83
C ARG A 62 0.38 -4.46 9.44
N ALA A 63 0.34 -3.20 9.02
CA ALA A 63 -0.89 -2.56 8.55
C ALA A 63 -1.44 -3.27 7.30
N THR A 64 -0.56 -3.60 6.35
CA THR A 64 -0.91 -4.34 5.13
C THR A 64 -1.47 -5.72 5.47
N GLN A 65 -0.85 -6.44 6.42
CA GLN A 65 -1.34 -7.74 6.86
C GLN A 65 -2.74 -7.64 7.46
N ILE A 66 -2.97 -6.67 8.36
CA ILE A 66 -4.29 -6.44 8.96
C ILE A 66 -5.32 -6.17 7.86
N VAL A 67 -5.02 -5.28 6.91
CA VAL A 67 -5.93 -4.91 5.81
C VAL A 67 -6.29 -6.12 4.93
N ARG A 68 -5.34 -7.02 4.69
CA ARG A 68 -5.58 -8.27 3.94
C ARG A 68 -6.48 -9.23 4.70
N GLU A 69 -6.13 -9.52 5.94
CA GLU A 69 -6.82 -10.53 6.76
C GLU A 69 -8.24 -10.10 7.14
N SER A 70 -8.44 -8.80 7.36
CA SER A 70 -9.75 -8.22 7.73
C SER A 70 -10.66 -7.93 6.53
N ARG A 71 -10.20 -8.14 5.30
CA ARG A 71 -10.91 -7.79 4.05
C ARG A 71 -11.27 -6.31 3.91
N LEU A 72 -10.61 -5.40 4.64
CA LEU A 72 -10.85 -3.96 4.51
C LEU A 72 -10.47 -3.42 3.13
N GLY A 73 -9.40 -3.93 2.53
CA GLY A 73 -8.98 -3.53 1.18
C GLY A 73 -10.05 -3.82 0.12
N PRO A 74 -10.53 -5.08 0.01
CA PRO A 74 -11.67 -5.43 -0.83
C PRO A 74 -12.96 -4.65 -0.50
N ALA A 75 -13.28 -4.46 0.78
CA ALA A 75 -14.47 -3.69 1.17
C ALA A 75 -14.42 -2.23 0.69
N LEU A 76 -13.24 -1.58 0.76
CA LEU A 76 -13.08 -0.20 0.32
C LEU A 76 -13.04 -0.06 -1.20
N VAL A 77 -12.22 -0.83 -1.89
CA VAL A 77 -11.87 -0.52 -3.30
C VAL A 77 -12.85 -1.13 -4.30
N PRO A 78 -12.88 -2.46 -4.52
CA PRO A 78 -13.79 -3.04 -5.49
C PRO A 78 -15.27 -2.99 -5.06
N THR A 79 -15.58 -2.73 -3.78
CA THR A 79 -16.97 -2.68 -3.29
C THR A 79 -17.46 -1.26 -3.06
N LEU A 80 -16.93 -0.55 -2.05
CA LEU A 80 -17.44 0.78 -1.70
C LEU A 80 -17.11 1.85 -2.75
N LEU A 81 -15.84 1.99 -3.15
CA LEU A 81 -15.41 2.99 -4.12
C LEU A 81 -16.15 2.83 -5.45
N GLU A 82 -16.18 1.63 -6.01
CA GLU A 82 -16.92 1.34 -7.25
C GLU A 82 -18.41 1.72 -7.16
N HIS A 83 -19.00 1.55 -5.97
CA HIS A 83 -20.38 1.90 -5.73
C HIS A 83 -20.62 3.42 -5.64
N ILE A 84 -19.68 4.17 -5.02
CA ILE A 84 -19.89 5.58 -4.68
C ILE A 84 -19.16 6.59 -5.57
N GLN A 85 -18.20 6.15 -6.39
CA GLN A 85 -17.37 7.05 -7.23
C GLN A 85 -18.19 7.98 -8.15
N HIS A 86 -19.42 7.58 -8.52
CA HIS A 86 -20.30 8.39 -9.36
C HIS A 86 -21.29 9.27 -8.58
N TRP A 87 -21.35 9.14 -7.25
CA TRP A 87 -22.25 9.92 -6.39
C TRP A 87 -22.10 11.44 -6.50
N PRO A 88 -20.91 12.03 -6.74
CA PRO A 88 -20.79 13.47 -6.96
C PRO A 88 -21.65 13.99 -8.13
N SER A 89 -21.87 13.13 -9.13
CA SER A 89 -22.76 13.43 -10.26
C SER A 89 -24.20 12.98 -9.97
N TRP A 90 -24.38 11.80 -9.39
CA TRP A 90 -25.70 11.17 -9.25
C TRP A 90 -26.54 11.73 -8.10
N SER A 91 -25.92 12.22 -7.03
CA SER A 91 -26.61 12.80 -5.86
C SER A 91 -27.50 14.00 -6.21
N LYS A 92 -27.29 14.61 -7.38
CA LYS A 92 -28.08 15.74 -7.90
C LYS A 92 -29.37 15.32 -8.61
N ARG A 93 -29.61 14.01 -8.77
CA ARG A 93 -30.78 13.47 -9.47
C ARG A 93 -31.90 13.15 -8.50
N ASP A 94 -33.15 13.34 -8.94
CA ASP A 94 -34.34 13.02 -8.13
C ASP A 94 -34.48 11.52 -7.82
N ASP A 95 -33.93 10.66 -8.67
CA ASP A 95 -33.99 9.20 -8.52
C ASP A 95 -32.76 8.59 -7.81
N PHE A 96 -31.87 9.42 -7.28
CA PHE A 96 -30.60 9.00 -6.66
C PHE A 96 -30.77 7.89 -5.61
N GLY A 97 -31.81 8.00 -4.76
CA GLY A 97 -32.07 7.03 -3.69
C GLY A 97 -32.24 5.58 -4.18
N LYS A 98 -32.62 5.36 -5.45
CA LYS A 98 -32.73 4.02 -6.04
C LYS A 98 -31.37 3.36 -6.29
N TYR A 99 -30.31 4.15 -6.40
CA TYR A 99 -28.96 3.70 -6.70
C TYR A 99 -28.12 3.50 -5.45
N VAL A 100 -28.58 3.96 -4.28
CA VAL A 100 -27.88 3.81 -3.00
C VAL A 100 -28.17 2.43 -2.42
N LYS A 101 -27.15 1.58 -2.26
CA LYS A 101 -27.31 0.16 -1.87
C LYS A 101 -27.09 -0.13 -0.38
N PHE A 102 -26.82 0.89 0.42
CA PHE A 102 -26.67 0.80 1.88
C PHE A 102 -27.31 2.04 2.52
N PRO A 103 -27.71 2.03 3.80
CA PRO A 103 -28.50 3.13 4.40
C PRO A 103 -27.65 4.39 4.69
N ALA A 104 -27.17 5.04 3.63
CA ALA A 104 -26.45 6.31 3.65
C ALA A 104 -27.43 7.49 3.68
N ASN A 105 -27.13 8.50 4.49
CA ASN A 105 -27.87 9.75 4.56
C ASN A 105 -26.95 10.95 4.28
N ASN A 106 -27.51 12.13 4.00
CA ASN A 106 -26.78 13.38 3.80
C ASN A 106 -25.64 13.24 2.76
N VAL A 107 -25.94 12.61 1.63
CA VAL A 107 -24.95 12.39 0.58
C VAL A 107 -24.67 13.68 -0.17
N SER A 108 -23.40 14.03 -0.31
CA SER A 108 -22.93 15.10 -1.18
C SER A 108 -21.62 14.69 -1.86
N GLY A 109 -21.26 15.40 -2.93
CA GLY A 109 -19.96 15.18 -3.54
C GLY A 109 -19.53 16.29 -4.48
N GLU A 110 -18.22 16.38 -4.64
CA GLU A 110 -17.51 17.36 -5.43
C GLU A 110 -16.50 16.64 -6.32
N VAL A 111 -16.28 17.19 -7.52
CA VAL A 111 -15.26 16.69 -8.45
C VAL A 111 -14.40 17.86 -8.88
N GLU A 112 -13.10 17.73 -8.67
CA GLU A 112 -12.08 18.63 -9.13
C GLU A 112 -11.31 17.93 -10.26
N ARG A 113 -11.25 18.53 -11.45
CA ARG A 113 -10.43 18.01 -12.54
C ARG A 113 -8.99 18.47 -12.36
N LEU A 114 -8.04 17.60 -12.66
CA LEU A 114 -6.61 17.90 -12.63
C LEU A 114 -6.11 18.03 -14.09
N PRO A 115 -6.12 19.23 -14.70
CA PRO A 115 -5.90 19.39 -16.14
C PRO A 115 -4.47 19.03 -16.56
N GLU A 116 -3.49 19.27 -15.69
CA GLU A 116 -2.07 19.02 -15.94
C GLU A 116 -1.73 17.53 -16.05
N VAL A 117 -2.52 16.68 -15.39
CA VAL A 117 -2.24 15.25 -15.27
C VAL A 117 -3.30 14.38 -15.94
N GLY A 118 -4.38 14.98 -16.46
CA GLY A 118 -5.50 14.27 -17.07
C GLY A 118 -6.36 13.49 -16.07
N GLY A 119 -6.19 13.78 -14.77
CA GLY A 119 -6.83 13.07 -13.66
C GLY A 119 -7.99 13.84 -13.02
N SER A 120 -8.51 13.31 -11.92
CA SER A 120 -9.55 13.98 -11.12
C SER A 120 -9.46 13.64 -9.64
N VAL A 121 -9.96 14.53 -8.79
CA VAL A 121 -10.18 14.27 -7.36
C VAL A 121 -11.67 14.35 -7.10
N SER A 122 -12.25 13.23 -6.68
CA SER A 122 -13.65 13.14 -6.25
C SER A 122 -13.70 13.09 -4.73
N LYS A 123 -14.42 14.03 -4.12
CA LYS A 123 -14.68 14.05 -2.68
C LYS A 123 -16.15 13.72 -2.46
N ILE A 124 -16.42 12.68 -1.69
CA ILE A 124 -17.77 12.15 -1.47
C ILE A 124 -18.01 12.16 0.03
N TYR A 125 -19.09 12.75 0.48
CA TYR A 125 -19.45 12.82 1.90
C TYR A 125 -20.80 12.17 2.11
N PHE A 126 -20.94 11.44 3.21
CA PHE A 126 -22.20 10.82 3.60
C PHE A 126 -22.20 10.52 5.10
N THR A 127 -23.36 10.17 5.63
CA THR A 127 -23.53 9.72 7.01
C THR A 127 -24.05 8.30 7.04
N TYR A 128 -23.50 7.47 7.93
CA TYR A 128 -23.89 6.07 8.13
C TYR A 128 -23.87 5.76 9.62
N ASN A 129 -24.93 5.14 10.15
CA ASN A 129 -25.11 4.89 11.59
C ASN A 129 -24.88 6.13 12.49
N GLY A 130 -25.21 7.32 12.00
CA GLY A 130 -25.01 8.59 12.72
C GLY A 130 -23.57 9.14 12.67
N ASN A 131 -22.64 8.42 12.03
CA ASN A 131 -21.26 8.85 11.85
C ASN A 131 -21.06 9.57 10.51
N ALA A 132 -20.22 10.60 10.51
CA ALA A 132 -19.83 11.30 9.29
C ALA A 132 -18.65 10.59 8.61
N TYR A 133 -18.83 10.30 7.33
CA TYR A 133 -17.86 9.68 6.46
C TYR A 133 -17.52 10.60 5.28
N GLY A 134 -16.27 10.52 4.83
CA GLY A 134 -15.86 11.10 3.57
C GLY A 134 -14.92 10.16 2.84
N LEU A 135 -15.03 10.08 1.52
CA LEU A 135 -14.13 9.33 0.66
C LEU A 135 -13.52 10.28 -0.36
N ILE A 136 -12.21 10.34 -0.38
CA ILE A 136 -11.43 11.13 -1.33
C ILE A 136 -10.82 10.13 -2.30
N PHE A 137 -11.25 10.18 -3.56
CA PHE A 137 -10.71 9.37 -4.64
C PHE A 137 -9.93 10.26 -5.59
N THR A 138 -8.63 10.02 -5.69
CA THR A 138 -7.73 10.68 -6.62
C THR A 138 -7.43 9.72 -7.77
N ASP A 139 -7.99 9.99 -8.93
CA ASP A 139 -7.65 9.34 -10.19
C ASP A 139 -6.47 10.10 -10.83
N GLU A 140 -5.31 9.44 -10.91
CA GLU A 140 -4.10 10.02 -11.51
C GLU A 140 -4.05 9.80 -13.04
N GLY A 141 -5.07 9.15 -13.61
CA GLY A 141 -5.20 8.82 -15.02
C GLY A 141 -4.27 7.70 -15.47
N SER A 142 -4.28 7.45 -16.79
CA SER A 142 -3.36 6.51 -17.43
C SER A 142 -2.02 7.18 -17.68
N ARG A 143 -1.05 6.94 -16.79
CA ARG A 143 0.34 7.38 -16.99
C ARG A 143 1.21 6.15 -17.17
N PRO A 144 1.88 5.98 -18.33
CA PRO A 144 2.80 4.87 -18.51
C PRO A 144 3.98 5.06 -17.54
N TYR A 145 4.03 4.22 -16.51
CA TYR A 145 5.18 4.16 -15.60
C TYR A 145 6.41 3.58 -16.31
N SER A 146 6.16 2.74 -17.32
CA SER A 146 7.18 2.14 -18.20
C SER A 146 6.69 2.05 -19.65
N SER A 147 7.61 1.85 -20.60
CA SER A 147 7.27 1.55 -22.00
C SER A 147 6.59 0.18 -22.09
N GLY A 148 5.25 0.16 -21.95
CA GLY A 148 4.43 -1.05 -21.86
C GLY A 148 3.18 -0.89 -20.99
N ASP A 149 3.18 0.08 -20.07
CA ASP A 149 2.07 0.34 -19.11
C ASP A 149 0.96 1.23 -19.68
N THR A 150 0.72 1.19 -20.99
CA THR A 150 -0.30 2.04 -21.63
C THR A 150 -1.74 1.68 -21.23
N TYR A 151 -1.93 0.57 -20.52
CA TYR A 151 -3.25 0.04 -20.12
C TYR A 151 -3.52 0.14 -18.62
N PHE A 152 -2.64 0.74 -17.81
CA PHE A 152 -2.89 0.89 -16.37
C PHE A 152 -3.29 2.33 -16.03
N ALA A 153 -4.35 2.48 -15.24
CA ALA A 153 -4.64 3.69 -14.50
C ALA A 153 -4.22 3.51 -13.04
N TYR A 154 -3.77 4.60 -12.42
CA TYR A 154 -3.35 4.61 -11.02
C TYR A 154 -4.15 5.66 -10.26
N GLY A 155 -4.27 5.44 -8.96
CA GLY A 155 -5.00 6.37 -8.11
C GLY A 155 -4.73 6.12 -6.64
N LYS A 156 -5.39 6.94 -5.83
CA LYS A 156 -5.38 6.83 -4.38
C LYS A 156 -6.80 6.97 -3.86
N VAL A 157 -7.12 6.25 -2.80
CA VAL A 157 -8.37 6.41 -2.08
C VAL A 157 -8.09 6.62 -0.61
N GLU A 158 -8.73 7.62 -0.01
CA GLU A 158 -8.67 7.92 1.42
C GLU A 158 -10.07 7.97 2.00
N LEU A 159 -10.29 7.19 3.06
CA LEU A 159 -11.47 7.20 3.89
C LEU A 159 -11.22 8.09 5.11
N THR A 160 -12.13 9.03 5.29
CA THR A 160 -12.22 9.90 6.46
C THR A 160 -13.40 9.49 7.34
N TYR A 161 -13.19 9.55 8.65
CA TYR A 161 -14.18 9.25 9.67
C TYR A 161 -14.19 10.40 10.68
N GLN A 162 -15.35 11.04 10.86
CA GLN A 162 -15.52 12.20 11.75
C GLN A 162 -14.51 13.32 11.45
N GLY A 163 -14.17 13.51 10.18
CA GLY A 163 -13.23 14.56 9.71
C GLY A 163 -11.75 14.16 9.72
N TYR A 164 -11.37 12.97 10.18
CA TYR A 164 -9.98 12.51 10.22
C TYR A 164 -9.73 11.44 9.15
N SER A 165 -8.60 11.50 8.44
CA SER A 165 -8.16 10.41 7.56
C SER A 165 -7.78 9.19 8.40
N VAL A 166 -8.49 8.09 8.20
CA VAL A 166 -8.31 6.86 9.00
C VAL A 166 -7.83 5.68 8.16
N PHE A 167 -8.01 5.71 6.85
CA PHE A 167 -7.61 4.61 5.98
C PHE A 167 -7.30 5.11 4.58
N GLY A 168 -6.15 4.74 4.03
CA GLY A 168 -5.72 5.18 2.71
C GLY A 168 -5.05 4.04 1.95
N LEU A 169 -5.34 3.92 0.65
CA LEU A 169 -4.80 2.88 -0.22
C LEU A 169 -4.31 3.48 -1.54
N ASP A 170 -3.18 2.99 -2.02
CA ASP A 170 -2.81 3.11 -3.43
C ASP A 170 -3.61 2.07 -4.24
N ILE A 171 -4.15 2.49 -5.37
CA ILE A 171 -4.97 1.66 -6.22
C ILE A 171 -4.53 1.72 -7.69
N SER A 172 -4.86 0.67 -8.43
CA SER A 172 -4.63 0.58 -9.87
C SER A 172 -5.78 -0.12 -10.57
N GLN A 173 -6.00 0.21 -11.82
CA GLN A 173 -6.98 -0.43 -12.68
C GLN A 173 -6.32 -0.84 -13.99
N ASP A 174 -6.53 -2.10 -14.40
CA ASP A 174 -6.08 -2.63 -15.69
C ASP A 174 -7.16 -2.43 -16.75
N LEU A 175 -6.99 -1.39 -17.56
CA LEU A 175 -7.89 -0.96 -18.63
C LEU A 175 -7.86 -1.90 -19.86
N SER A 176 -6.98 -2.91 -19.90
CA SER A 176 -7.04 -3.92 -20.96
C SER A 176 -8.23 -4.87 -20.82
N ASN A 177 -8.86 -4.93 -19.65
CA ASN A 177 -10.01 -5.77 -19.36
C ASN A 177 -11.33 -5.03 -19.62
N GLU A 178 -12.30 -5.70 -20.24
CA GLU A 178 -13.67 -5.18 -20.51
C GLU A 178 -14.45 -4.83 -19.22
N HIS A 179 -14.07 -5.47 -18.11
CA HIS A 179 -14.60 -5.20 -16.77
C HIS A 179 -13.46 -4.82 -15.83
N SER A 180 -12.75 -3.76 -16.18
CA SER A 180 -11.66 -3.22 -15.37
C SER A 180 -12.22 -2.69 -14.04
N VAL A 181 -11.67 -3.17 -12.92
CA VAL A 181 -12.08 -2.78 -11.56
C VAL A 181 -10.84 -2.27 -10.82
N TRP A 182 -11.01 -1.24 -10.01
CA TRP A 182 -9.94 -0.77 -9.15
C TRP A 182 -9.49 -1.85 -8.16
N ARG A 183 -8.18 -2.02 -8.03
CA ARG A 183 -7.54 -2.93 -7.08
C ARG A 183 -6.54 -2.18 -6.24
N TRP A 184 -6.53 -2.46 -4.95
CA TRP A 184 -5.55 -1.85 -4.05
C TRP A 184 -4.21 -2.59 -4.11
N GLN A 185 -3.13 -1.84 -3.92
CA GLN A 185 -1.75 -2.36 -3.95
C GLN A 185 -1.05 -2.17 -2.61
N ASN A 186 -1.08 -0.94 -2.07
CA ASN A 186 -0.35 -0.56 -0.86
C ASN A 186 -1.25 0.20 0.12
N VAL A 187 -0.86 0.19 1.39
CA VAL A 187 -1.51 0.96 2.47
C VAL A 187 -0.76 2.27 2.68
N LEU A 188 -1.46 3.40 2.54
CA LEU A 188 -0.94 4.75 2.72
C LEU A 188 -1.19 5.27 4.14
N ALA A 189 -2.38 5.00 4.68
CA ALA A 189 -2.80 5.43 6.01
C ALA A 189 -3.63 4.33 6.67
N PHE A 190 -3.47 4.13 7.97
CA PHE A 190 -4.28 3.17 8.72
C PHE A 190 -4.31 3.53 10.21
N VAL A 191 -5.50 3.89 10.69
CA VAL A 191 -5.80 4.18 12.09
C VAL A 191 -6.94 3.25 12.53
N PRO A 192 -6.67 2.22 13.35
CA PRO A 192 -7.71 1.31 13.82
C PRO A 192 -8.86 2.04 14.51
N GLY A 193 -10.10 1.63 14.25
CA GLY A 193 -11.27 2.25 14.86
C GLY A 193 -12.58 1.55 14.54
N THR A 194 -13.68 2.08 15.08
CA THR A 194 -15.03 1.55 14.88
C THR A 194 -15.48 1.57 13.42
N TRP A 195 -14.96 2.51 12.63
CA TRP A 195 -15.19 2.62 11.20
C TRP A 195 -14.87 1.34 10.42
N MET A 196 -13.94 0.49 10.92
CA MET A 196 -13.58 -0.77 10.28
C MET A 196 -14.79 -1.71 10.18
N LYS A 197 -15.56 -1.83 11.26
CA LYS A 197 -16.78 -2.66 11.28
C LYS A 197 -17.81 -2.11 10.29
N GLU A 198 -18.04 -0.81 10.34
CA GLU A 198 -19.02 -0.13 9.51
C GLU A 198 -18.65 -0.21 8.01
N LEU A 199 -17.36 -0.17 7.66
CA LEU A 199 -16.90 -0.39 6.29
C LEU A 199 -17.27 -1.79 5.77
N ILE A 200 -17.08 -2.82 6.60
CA ILE A 200 -17.47 -4.19 6.24
C ILE A 200 -19.00 -4.31 6.10
N GLU A 201 -19.77 -3.66 6.97
CA GLU A 201 -21.23 -3.64 6.86
C GLU A 201 -21.71 -2.95 5.57
N MET A 202 -21.15 -1.78 5.24
CA MET A 202 -21.45 -1.07 4.00
C MET A 202 -21.16 -1.94 2.77
N ALA A 203 -20.00 -2.61 2.76
CA ALA A 203 -19.65 -3.55 1.68
C ALA A 203 -20.64 -4.72 1.58
N ALA A 204 -21.02 -5.33 2.71
CA ALA A 204 -21.98 -6.43 2.74
C ALA A 204 -23.36 -6.03 2.20
N TYR A 205 -23.85 -4.83 2.53
CA TYR A 205 -25.10 -4.29 1.96
C TYR A 205 -25.02 -4.18 0.43
N ILE A 206 -23.92 -3.64 -0.09
CA ILE A 206 -23.71 -3.46 -1.53
C ILE A 206 -23.69 -4.81 -2.25
N GLU A 207 -22.94 -5.79 -1.71
CA GLU A 207 -22.82 -7.14 -2.28
C GLU A 207 -24.16 -7.88 -2.26
N ALA A 208 -24.89 -7.83 -1.15
CA ALA A 208 -26.21 -8.45 -1.04
C ALA A 208 -27.21 -7.85 -2.06
N ALA A 209 -27.22 -6.53 -2.21
CA ALA A 209 -28.06 -5.86 -3.19
C ALA A 209 -27.68 -6.21 -4.64
N GLN A 210 -26.39 -6.36 -4.94
CA GLN A 210 -25.94 -6.84 -6.26
C GLN A 210 -26.38 -8.28 -6.52
N GLN A 211 -26.21 -9.17 -5.55
CA GLN A 211 -26.60 -10.57 -5.68
C GLN A 211 -28.11 -10.71 -5.90
N GLN A 212 -28.92 -9.98 -5.13
CA GLN A 212 -30.37 -9.99 -5.29
C GLN A 212 -30.80 -9.49 -6.67
N TYR A 213 -30.17 -8.43 -7.19
CA TYR A 213 -30.44 -7.94 -8.53
C TYR A 213 -30.19 -9.01 -9.61
N PHE A 214 -29.09 -9.77 -9.51
CA PHE A 214 -28.81 -10.85 -10.46
C PHE A 214 -29.80 -12.01 -10.34
N THR A 215 -30.21 -12.37 -9.12
CA THR A 215 -31.24 -13.38 -8.90
C THR A 215 -32.57 -12.95 -9.54
N ASP A 216 -33.04 -11.74 -9.27
CA ASP A 216 -34.28 -11.21 -9.82
C ASP A 216 -34.24 -11.13 -11.36
N PHE A 217 -33.10 -10.75 -11.92
CA PHE A 217 -32.90 -10.71 -13.37
C PHE A 217 -33.00 -12.10 -13.99
N THR A 218 -32.32 -13.08 -13.40
CA THR A 218 -32.29 -14.47 -13.89
C THR A 218 -33.67 -15.10 -13.80
N GLU A 219 -34.40 -14.89 -12.70
CA GLU A 219 -35.76 -15.38 -12.53
C GLU A 219 -36.72 -14.76 -13.56
N LYS A 220 -36.64 -13.45 -13.79
CA LYS A 220 -37.46 -12.77 -14.80
C LYS A 220 -37.19 -13.29 -16.21
N ASP A 221 -35.92 -13.44 -16.59
CA ASP A 221 -35.51 -13.99 -17.89
C ASP A 221 -35.99 -15.45 -18.05
N ALA A 222 -35.84 -16.29 -17.02
CA ALA A 222 -36.31 -17.67 -17.04
C ALA A 222 -37.83 -17.76 -17.22
N LEU A 223 -38.60 -16.96 -16.48
CA LEU A 223 -40.06 -16.89 -16.63
C LEU A 223 -40.48 -16.39 -18.01
N GLU A 224 -39.78 -15.39 -18.56
CA GLU A 224 -40.06 -14.87 -19.89
C GLU A 224 -39.77 -15.91 -20.98
N ARG A 225 -38.65 -16.63 -20.88
CA ARG A 225 -38.32 -17.74 -21.79
C ARG A 225 -39.33 -18.87 -21.70
N ALA A 226 -39.71 -19.27 -20.49
CA ALA A 226 -40.70 -20.30 -20.26
C ALA A 226 -42.06 -19.96 -20.89
N ARG A 227 -42.48 -18.68 -20.88
CA ARG A 227 -43.71 -18.22 -21.56
C ARG A 227 -43.62 -18.30 -23.09
N ARG A 228 -42.42 -18.20 -23.66
CA ARG A 228 -42.20 -18.17 -25.13
C ARG A 228 -41.97 -19.56 -25.72
N ILE A 229 -41.41 -20.49 -24.95
CA ILE A 229 -41.16 -21.87 -25.38
C ILE A 229 -42.49 -22.65 -25.35
N LYS A 230 -42.88 -23.23 -26.49
CA LYS A 230 -44.01 -24.16 -26.60
C LYS A 230 -43.47 -25.55 -26.89
N LEU A 231 -43.74 -26.49 -26.00
CA LEU A 231 -43.47 -27.93 -26.14
C LEU A 231 -44.81 -28.69 -26.19
#